data_AF-A0AAG5DC18-F1
#
_entry.id   AF-A0AAG5DC18-F1
#
_cell.length_a   1.000
_cell.length_b   1.000
_cell.length_c   1.000
_cell.angle_alpha   90.00
_cell.angle_beta   90.00
_cell.angle_gamma   90.00
#
_symmetry.space_group_name_H-M   'P 1'
#
loop_
_entity.id
_entity.type
_entity.pdbx_description
1 polymer ?
#
loop_
_entity_poly.entity_id
_entity_poly.type
_entity_poly.pdbx_seq_one_letter_code
_entity_poly.pdbx_strand_id
1 'polypeptide(L)'
;MDSRKVYQRSTESRSLFRSVSTVSVAFLVLLPVLAALRDVQVTVPPAVRRGDTATLHCYYEMDGESLYSVKWYKGRREFYRYTPKESPPMKIFPTQGVQVKRSASNESQLTLLGLSLQSSGKYSCEVSADAPSFHTMIVTGDLEVCEVPKHVPSIHGMRSRYRVGDIIRGNCTSHNSRPPANLTWFINEQQVNPSYMRTHKPFRERKNEFETSLAGIHFVAGSHHFVNGKLKIRCMAKIHDIYLQSTERSIDEDRPRVISAASSANSNGNNANGNAIPYDHFPPYAENELDRKDYMTHLQGDMAASGGSRSASPLLAGPTHRLQLTSINHLSRTLLLLPSILPAAHQVLSTVVSRLAAFRALATVGA
;
A
#
# COMPACT_ATOMS: atom_id res chain seq x y z
N MET A 1 45.12 -40.90 -71.31
CA MET A 1 45.77 -40.05 -70.28
C MET A 1 45.01 -38.73 -70.31
N ASP A 2 44.28 -38.28 -69.29
CA ASP A 2 44.65 -38.28 -67.88
C ASP A 2 43.40 -38.20 -66.98
N SER A 3 42.96 -39.35 -66.46
CA SER A 3 41.83 -39.49 -65.53
C SER A 3 42.14 -38.97 -64.11
N ARG A 4 43.28 -38.30 -63.88
CA ARG A 4 43.69 -37.81 -62.55
C ARG A 4 43.02 -36.49 -62.13
N LYS A 5 42.53 -35.67 -63.07
CA LYS A 5 41.97 -34.34 -62.72
C LYS A 5 40.53 -34.36 -62.17
N VAL A 6 39.75 -35.40 -62.42
CA VAL A 6 38.36 -35.50 -61.95
C VAL A 6 38.27 -36.06 -60.52
N TYR A 7 39.22 -36.91 -60.14
CA TYR A 7 39.26 -37.48 -58.78
C TYR A 7 39.66 -36.44 -57.73
N GLN A 8 40.64 -35.56 -58.04
CA GLN A 8 41.14 -34.53 -57.12
C GLN A 8 40.08 -33.47 -56.72
N ARG A 9 39.21 -33.06 -57.66
CA ARG A 9 38.18 -32.02 -57.40
C ARG A 9 37.06 -32.52 -56.49
N SER A 10 36.77 -33.82 -56.50
CA SER A 10 35.74 -34.43 -55.64
C SER A 10 36.22 -34.66 -54.20
N THR A 11 37.52 -34.92 -54.02
CA THR A 11 38.17 -35.10 -52.71
C THR A 11 38.42 -33.79 -51.99
N GLU A 12 38.74 -32.69 -52.69
CA GLU A 12 38.84 -31.35 -52.08
C GLU A 12 37.48 -30.84 -51.59
N SER A 13 36.40 -31.05 -52.35
CA SER A 13 35.05 -30.62 -51.96
C SER A 13 34.49 -31.39 -50.75
N ARG A 14 34.76 -32.70 -50.64
CA ARG A 14 34.40 -33.53 -49.47
C ARG A 14 35.26 -33.25 -48.23
N SER A 15 36.53 -32.86 -48.43
CA SER A 15 37.44 -32.42 -47.38
C SER A 15 36.98 -31.10 -46.73
N LEU A 16 36.62 -30.12 -47.57
CA LEU A 16 36.13 -28.81 -47.13
C LEU A 16 34.77 -28.89 -46.41
N PHE A 17 33.86 -29.77 -46.84
CA PHE A 17 32.57 -29.97 -46.17
C PHE A 17 32.70 -30.66 -44.80
N ARG A 18 33.63 -31.62 -44.66
CA ARG A 18 33.94 -32.26 -43.37
C ARG A 18 34.61 -31.27 -42.42
N SER A 19 35.56 -30.47 -42.89
CA SER A 19 36.25 -29.48 -42.06
C SER A 19 35.31 -28.37 -41.59
N VAL A 20 34.41 -27.87 -42.45
CA VAL A 20 33.41 -26.87 -42.08
C VAL A 20 32.42 -27.43 -41.06
N SER A 21 31.96 -28.68 -41.22
CA SER A 21 31.04 -29.32 -40.28
C SER A 21 31.68 -29.60 -38.91
N THR A 22 32.94 -30.05 -38.87
CA THR A 22 33.68 -30.21 -37.61
C THR A 22 34.02 -28.88 -36.95
N VAL A 23 34.31 -27.83 -37.73
CA VAL A 23 34.54 -26.47 -37.20
C VAL A 23 33.25 -25.87 -36.66
N SER A 24 32.10 -26.08 -37.32
CA SER A 24 30.79 -25.61 -36.82
C SER A 24 30.35 -26.37 -35.57
N VAL A 25 30.58 -27.69 -35.49
CA VAL A 25 30.28 -28.48 -34.27
C VAL A 25 31.27 -28.13 -33.16
N ALA A 26 32.56 -27.97 -33.45
CA ALA A 26 33.55 -27.51 -32.47
C ALA A 26 33.23 -26.09 -31.97
N PHE A 27 32.79 -25.17 -32.84
CA PHE A 27 32.36 -23.82 -32.48
C PHE A 27 31.06 -23.81 -31.64
N LEU A 28 30.15 -24.77 -31.86
CA LEU A 28 28.98 -24.99 -31.01
C LEU A 28 29.31 -25.66 -29.66
N VAL A 29 30.37 -26.47 -29.59
CA VAL A 29 30.88 -27.09 -28.34
C VAL A 29 31.80 -26.13 -27.56
N LEU A 30 32.38 -25.12 -28.23
CA LEU A 30 33.19 -24.04 -27.67
C LEU A 30 32.41 -22.75 -27.41
N LEU A 31 31.08 -22.71 -27.57
CA LEU A 31 30.30 -21.65 -26.95
C LEU A 31 30.49 -21.80 -25.44
N PRO A 32 31.27 -20.94 -24.76
CA PRO A 32 31.32 -21.00 -23.32
C PRO A 32 29.87 -20.78 -22.87
N VAL A 33 29.33 -21.73 -22.12
CA VAL A 33 28.16 -21.44 -21.29
C VAL A 33 28.56 -20.17 -20.53
N LEU A 34 27.86 -19.07 -20.81
CA LEU A 34 28.13 -17.78 -20.19
C LEU A 34 27.85 -17.91 -18.69
N ALA A 35 28.85 -18.38 -17.96
CA ALA A 35 28.95 -18.35 -16.52
C ALA A 35 29.04 -16.87 -16.12
N ALA A 36 27.96 -16.36 -15.54
CA ALA A 36 27.82 -14.97 -15.17
C ALA A 36 26.86 -14.85 -14.00
N LEU A 37 27.16 -13.97 -13.04
CA LEU A 37 26.25 -13.58 -11.97
C LEU A 37 24.85 -13.30 -12.54
N ARG A 38 23.85 -14.00 -11.99
CA ARG A 38 22.46 -13.94 -12.41
C ARG A 38 21.52 -13.92 -11.21
N ASP A 39 20.29 -13.52 -11.53
CA ASP A 39 19.13 -13.56 -10.64
C ASP A 39 19.36 -12.95 -9.24
N VAL A 40 19.99 -11.78 -9.19
CA VAL A 40 20.10 -11.04 -7.93
C VAL A 40 18.71 -10.52 -7.55
N GLN A 41 18.19 -10.97 -6.41
CA GLN A 41 16.88 -10.60 -5.87
C GLN A 41 17.02 -10.11 -4.43
N VAL A 42 16.15 -9.17 -4.05
CA VAL A 42 16.12 -8.64 -2.69
C VAL A 42 14.74 -8.81 -2.07
N THR A 43 14.71 -9.28 -0.83
CA THR A 43 13.49 -9.31 -0.01
C THR A 43 13.66 -8.32 1.13
N VAL A 44 12.87 -7.24 1.07
CA VAL A 44 12.75 -6.22 2.11
C VAL A 44 11.31 -6.26 2.62
N PRO A 45 11.07 -6.39 3.94
CA PRO A 45 9.72 -6.39 4.46
C PRO A 45 9.08 -5.02 4.18
N PRO A 46 7.87 -4.98 3.60
CA PRO A 46 7.26 -3.73 3.16
C PRO A 46 6.95 -2.80 4.33
N ALA A 47 6.59 -3.38 5.49
CA ALA A 47 6.24 -2.64 6.68
C ALA A 47 6.68 -3.35 7.95
N VAL A 48 7.24 -2.61 8.92
CA VAL A 48 7.67 -3.13 10.22
C VAL A 48 7.31 -2.15 11.32
N ARG A 49 6.90 -2.62 12.50
CA ARG A 49 6.56 -1.72 13.62
C ARG A 49 7.82 -1.06 14.18
N ARG A 50 7.69 0.19 14.64
CA ARG A 50 8.77 0.90 15.32
C ARG A 50 9.23 0.12 16.56
N GLY A 51 10.54 0.00 16.73
CA GLY A 51 11.21 -0.74 17.81
C GLY A 51 11.53 -2.19 17.46
N ASP A 52 10.82 -2.77 16.48
CA ASP A 52 11.04 -4.16 16.07
C ASP A 52 12.32 -4.31 15.24
N THR A 53 12.62 -5.56 14.90
CA THR A 53 13.74 -5.96 14.04
C THR A 53 13.26 -6.30 12.64
N ALA A 54 14.04 -5.97 11.62
CA ALA A 54 13.79 -6.41 10.25
C ALA A 54 14.96 -7.23 9.72
N THR A 55 14.63 -8.29 9.00
CA THR A 55 15.62 -9.10 8.29
C THR A 55 15.45 -8.86 6.80
N LEU A 56 16.53 -8.47 6.14
CA LEU A 56 16.62 -8.26 4.71
C LEU A 56 17.39 -9.44 4.11
N HIS A 57 16.93 -9.93 2.96
CA HIS A 57 17.61 -10.99 2.23
C HIS A 57 18.04 -10.52 0.85
N CYS A 58 19.22 -10.95 0.44
CA CYS A 58 19.76 -10.79 -0.89
C CYS A 58 20.15 -12.17 -1.42
N TYR A 59 19.38 -12.63 -2.39
CA TYR A 59 19.58 -13.91 -3.06
C TYR A 59 20.30 -13.63 -4.38
N TYR A 60 21.25 -14.47 -4.74
CA TYR A 60 22.02 -14.34 -5.98
C TYR A 60 22.60 -15.70 -6.38
N GLU A 61 22.76 -15.91 -7.67
CA GLU A 61 23.39 -17.11 -8.23
C GLU A 61 24.68 -16.73 -8.96
N MET A 62 25.79 -17.34 -8.57
CA MET A 62 27.11 -16.99 -9.13
C MET A 62 27.44 -17.74 -10.43
N ASP A 63 26.68 -18.78 -10.81
CA ASP A 63 26.83 -19.55 -12.05
C ASP A 63 28.29 -19.87 -12.45
N GLY A 64 29.13 -20.28 -11.48
CA GLY A 64 30.53 -20.64 -11.70
C GLY A 64 31.55 -19.51 -11.47
N GLU A 65 31.09 -18.31 -11.16
CA GLU A 65 31.94 -17.20 -10.71
C GLU A 65 32.19 -17.26 -9.19
N SER A 66 33.26 -16.61 -8.72
CA SER A 66 33.48 -16.42 -7.28
C SER A 66 32.97 -15.06 -6.83
N LEU A 67 32.33 -15.01 -5.66
CA LEU A 67 31.87 -13.77 -5.06
C LEU A 67 33.05 -12.86 -4.66
N TYR A 68 33.03 -11.61 -5.13
CA TYR A 68 33.94 -10.57 -4.65
C TYR A 68 33.38 -9.88 -3.40
N SER A 69 32.16 -9.35 -3.48
CA SER A 69 31.53 -8.69 -2.32
C SER A 69 30.01 -8.60 -2.42
N VAL A 70 29.36 -8.58 -1.27
CA VAL A 70 27.96 -8.15 -1.10
C VAL A 70 27.93 -6.87 -0.28
N LYS A 71 27.31 -5.81 -0.79
CA LYS A 71 27.16 -4.53 -0.09
C LYS A 71 25.70 -4.16 0.06
N TRP A 72 25.38 -3.55 1.19
CA TRP A 72 24.07 -2.99 1.43
C TRP A 72 24.14 -1.48 1.61
N TYR A 73 23.20 -0.80 0.96
CA TYR A 73 23.05 0.65 0.97
C TYR A 73 21.69 1.04 1.51
N LYS A 74 21.65 2.11 2.33
CA LYS A 74 20.40 2.82 2.63
C LYS A 74 20.42 4.14 1.86
N GLY A 75 19.56 4.25 0.87
CA GLY A 75 19.64 5.33 -0.12
C GLY A 75 20.96 5.28 -0.89
N ARG A 76 21.90 6.17 -0.54
CA ARG A 76 23.24 6.25 -1.18
C ARG A 76 24.40 5.91 -0.25
N ARG A 77 24.13 5.57 1.01
CA ARG A 77 25.17 5.31 2.03
C ARG A 77 25.33 3.82 2.23
N GLU A 78 26.53 3.31 1.96
CA GLU A 78 26.95 1.95 2.34
C GLU A 78 26.91 1.86 3.86
N PHE A 79 26.27 0.83 4.39
CA PHE A 79 26.20 0.61 5.84
C PHE A 79 26.64 -0.80 6.24
N TYR A 80 26.75 -1.71 5.28
CA TYR A 80 27.21 -3.07 5.50
C TYR A 80 27.91 -3.62 4.26
N ARG A 81 28.99 -4.36 4.47
CA ARG A 81 29.73 -5.06 3.42
C ARG A 81 30.23 -6.41 3.91
N TYR A 82 30.11 -7.40 3.04
CA TYR A 82 30.70 -8.72 3.18
C TYR A 82 31.66 -8.99 2.03
N THR A 83 32.91 -9.33 2.34
CA THR A 83 33.98 -9.64 1.39
C THR A 83 34.66 -10.94 1.85
N PRO A 84 34.37 -12.10 1.23
CA PRO A 84 34.84 -13.41 1.72
C PRO A 84 36.36 -13.53 1.91
N LYS A 85 37.14 -12.82 1.06
CA LYS A 85 38.60 -12.86 1.05
C LYS A 85 39.26 -11.94 2.08
N GLU A 86 38.49 -11.09 2.78
CA GLU A 86 39.01 -10.21 3.84
C GLU A 86 38.90 -10.86 5.22
N SER A 87 39.77 -10.45 6.16
CA SER A 87 39.68 -10.83 7.57
C SER A 87 39.63 -9.57 8.45
N PRO A 88 38.51 -9.28 9.16
CA PRO A 88 37.25 -10.03 9.13
C PRO A 88 36.47 -9.81 7.81
N PRO A 89 35.65 -10.78 7.37
CA PRO A 89 34.94 -10.69 6.10
C PRO A 89 33.80 -9.67 6.13
N MET A 90 33.32 -9.29 7.32
CA MET A 90 32.19 -8.38 7.50
C MET A 90 32.64 -7.01 8.03
N LYS A 91 32.21 -5.94 7.36
CA LYS A 91 32.39 -4.53 7.76
C LYS A 91 31.03 -3.84 7.90
N ILE A 92 30.89 -3.02 8.94
CA ILE A 92 29.67 -2.26 9.24
C ILE A 92 30.04 -0.78 9.30
N PHE A 93 29.28 0.06 8.61
CA PHE A 93 29.51 1.51 8.56
C PHE A 93 28.35 2.25 9.22
N PRO A 94 28.61 3.22 10.12
CA PRO A 94 27.56 3.97 10.79
C PRO A 94 26.67 4.70 9.79
N THR A 95 25.36 4.44 9.85
CA THR A 95 24.34 5.14 9.06
C THR A 95 23.16 5.48 9.95
N GLN A 96 22.62 6.69 9.79
CA GLN A 96 21.52 7.18 10.60
C GLN A 96 20.28 6.29 10.50
N GLY A 97 19.71 5.92 11.65
CA GLY A 97 18.55 5.05 11.74
C GLY A 97 18.83 3.59 11.39
N VAL A 98 20.09 3.15 11.30
CA VAL A 98 20.42 1.76 10.99
C VAL A 98 21.35 1.20 12.05
N GLN A 99 20.93 0.12 12.70
CA GLN A 99 21.77 -0.66 13.59
C GLN A 99 21.77 -2.12 13.14
N VAL A 100 22.95 -2.65 12.80
CA VAL A 100 23.08 -4.01 12.27
C VAL A 100 23.35 -5.00 13.42
N LYS A 101 22.56 -6.09 13.48
CA LYS A 101 22.84 -7.24 14.36
C LYS A 101 23.89 -8.13 13.72
N ARG A 102 25.17 -7.92 14.07
CA ARG A 102 26.29 -8.70 13.53
C ARG A 102 26.11 -10.22 13.69
N SER A 103 25.59 -10.69 14.82
CA SER A 103 25.40 -12.14 15.08
C SER A 103 24.31 -12.81 14.23
N ALA A 104 23.44 -12.03 13.58
CA ALA A 104 22.36 -12.52 12.73
C ALA A 104 22.46 -11.97 11.30
N SER A 105 23.66 -11.58 10.88
CA SER A 105 23.95 -11.06 9.54
C SER A 105 25.13 -11.82 8.93
N ASN A 106 25.08 -12.06 7.63
CA ASN A 106 26.09 -12.82 6.88
C ASN A 106 26.12 -12.33 5.42
N GLU A 107 26.53 -13.19 4.48
CA GLU A 107 26.68 -12.85 3.06
C GLU A 107 25.37 -12.59 2.31
N SER A 108 24.26 -13.19 2.75
CA SER A 108 22.95 -13.11 2.07
C SER A 108 21.84 -12.55 2.96
N GLN A 109 22.01 -12.57 4.28
CA GLN A 109 21.04 -12.10 5.25
C GLN A 109 21.59 -10.92 6.06
N LEU A 110 20.76 -9.89 6.27
CA LEU A 110 21.10 -8.71 7.05
C LEU A 110 19.97 -8.38 8.05
N THR A 111 20.28 -8.42 9.34
CA THR A 111 19.29 -8.14 10.39
C THR A 111 19.52 -6.75 11.00
N LEU A 112 18.48 -5.91 10.99
CA LEU A 112 18.44 -4.58 11.58
C LEU A 112 17.74 -4.61 12.95
N LEU A 113 18.24 -3.84 13.92
CA LEU A 113 17.72 -3.73 15.28
C LEU A 113 17.13 -2.36 15.58
N GLY A 114 16.14 -2.34 16.47
CA GLY A 114 15.64 -1.12 17.09
C GLY A 114 15.17 -0.12 16.04
N LEU A 115 14.33 -0.57 15.11
CA LEU A 115 13.92 0.25 13.98
C LEU A 115 13.21 1.52 14.43
N SER A 116 13.57 2.63 13.81
CA SER A 116 13.01 3.95 14.05
C SER A 116 12.32 4.46 12.79
N LEU A 117 11.55 5.55 12.89
CA LEU A 117 10.97 6.19 11.69
C LEU A 117 12.04 6.65 10.68
N GLN A 118 13.27 6.91 11.15
CA GLN A 118 14.40 7.27 10.27
C GLN A 118 14.97 6.06 9.53
N SER A 119 14.67 4.84 9.99
CA SER A 119 15.07 3.60 9.33
C SER A 119 14.28 3.37 8.04
N SER A 120 13.12 4.02 7.86
CA SER A 120 12.37 3.96 6.60
C SER A 120 13.20 4.43 5.39
N GLY A 121 12.97 3.83 4.23
CA GLY A 121 13.55 4.21 2.95
C GLY A 121 13.95 3.03 2.07
N LYS A 122 14.73 3.35 1.03
CA LYS A 122 15.24 2.39 0.04
C LYS A 122 16.47 1.66 0.57
N TYR A 123 16.43 0.34 0.50
CA TYR A 123 17.54 -0.55 0.82
C TYR A 123 17.97 -1.28 -0.44
N SER A 124 19.24 -1.14 -0.81
CA SER A 124 19.79 -1.74 -2.03
C SER A 124 20.85 -2.77 -1.67
N CYS A 125 20.77 -3.95 -2.27
CA CYS A 125 21.82 -4.96 -2.24
C CYS A 125 22.60 -4.92 -3.56
N GLU A 126 23.91 -4.76 -3.49
CA GLU A 126 24.85 -4.85 -4.60
C GLU A 126 25.69 -6.11 -4.45
N VAL A 127 25.67 -6.97 -5.46
CA VAL A 127 26.47 -8.19 -5.52
C VAL A 127 27.47 -8.04 -6.65
N SER A 128 28.74 -8.25 -6.35
CA SER A 128 29.83 -8.20 -7.32
C SER A 128 30.54 -9.54 -7.38
N ALA A 129 30.71 -10.06 -8.60
CA ALA A 129 31.59 -11.18 -8.91
C ALA A 129 33.05 -10.74 -8.98
N ASP A 130 33.95 -11.68 -8.75
CA ASP A 130 35.40 -11.49 -8.85
C ASP A 130 35.89 -11.61 -10.30
N ALA A 131 37.19 -11.43 -10.49
CA ALA A 131 37.84 -11.71 -11.76
C ALA A 131 37.45 -13.10 -12.29
N PRO A 132 37.19 -13.25 -13.61
CA PRO A 132 37.48 -12.28 -14.67
C PRO A 132 36.31 -11.37 -15.07
N SER A 133 35.07 -11.66 -14.69
CA SER A 133 33.90 -10.95 -15.24
C SER A 133 33.67 -9.61 -14.59
N PHE A 134 34.00 -9.48 -13.30
CA PHE A 134 33.69 -8.31 -12.47
C PHE A 134 32.21 -7.89 -12.56
N HIS A 135 31.31 -8.83 -12.87
CA HIS A 135 29.90 -8.52 -13.04
C HIS A 135 29.32 -7.98 -11.74
N THR A 136 28.52 -6.92 -11.81
CA THR A 136 27.91 -6.30 -10.63
C THR A 136 26.45 -6.02 -10.90
N MET A 137 25.60 -6.47 -10.00
CA MET A 137 24.15 -6.23 -10.05
C MET A 137 23.69 -5.58 -8.75
N ILE A 138 22.76 -4.63 -8.87
CA ILE A 138 22.15 -3.95 -7.73
C ILE A 138 20.64 -4.01 -7.82
N VAL A 139 20.01 -4.42 -6.73
CA VAL A 139 18.56 -4.51 -6.58
C VAL A 139 18.11 -3.79 -5.33
N THR A 140 16.90 -3.23 -5.34
CA THR A 140 16.42 -2.34 -4.29
C THR A 140 15.02 -2.74 -3.82
N GLY A 141 14.79 -2.68 -2.51
CA GLY A 141 13.47 -2.79 -1.89
C GLY A 141 13.19 -1.62 -0.95
N ASP A 142 11.91 -1.34 -0.71
CA ASP A 142 11.44 -0.26 0.15
C ASP A 142 11.04 -0.81 1.53
N LEU A 143 11.56 -0.21 2.60
CA LEU A 143 11.17 -0.49 3.98
C LEU A 143 10.40 0.71 4.55
N GLU A 144 9.18 0.49 5.03
CA GLU A 144 8.44 1.46 5.81
C GLU A 144 8.38 1.04 7.29
N VAL A 145 8.96 1.85 8.18
CA VAL A 145 8.79 1.66 9.62
C VAL A 145 7.57 2.44 10.09
N CYS A 146 6.63 1.72 10.68
CA CYS A 146 5.33 2.25 11.05
C CYS A 146 5.16 2.42 12.56
N GLU A 147 4.50 3.50 12.96
CA GLU A 147 3.90 3.67 14.28
C GLU A 147 2.43 3.26 14.23
N VAL A 148 2.05 2.26 15.02
CA VAL A 148 0.67 1.78 15.10
C VAL A 148 -0.11 2.50 16.21
N PRO A 149 -1.43 2.71 16.07
CA PRO A 149 -2.26 3.26 17.13
C PRO A 149 -2.18 2.44 18.42
N LYS A 150 -2.18 3.12 19.56
CA LYS A 150 -2.24 2.47 20.89
C LYS A 150 -3.64 1.96 21.25
N HIS A 151 -4.67 2.54 20.65
CA HIS A 151 -6.07 2.23 20.91
C HIS A 151 -6.79 1.85 19.63
N VAL A 152 -7.81 1.00 19.76
CA VAL A 152 -8.72 0.61 18.68
C VAL A 152 -9.43 1.84 18.09
N PRO A 153 -9.87 1.80 16.82
CA PRO A 153 -10.60 2.92 16.22
C PRO A 153 -11.87 3.25 17.00
N SER A 154 -12.20 4.51 17.17
CA SER A 154 -13.34 4.94 17.98
C SER A 154 -14.47 5.47 17.10
N ILE A 155 -15.70 4.95 17.31
CA ILE A 155 -16.92 5.39 16.60
C ILE A 155 -17.68 6.41 17.45
N HIS A 156 -18.02 7.56 16.85
CA HIS A 156 -18.70 8.70 17.47
C HIS A 156 -19.81 9.27 16.57
N GLY A 157 -20.71 10.07 17.15
CA GLY A 157 -21.72 10.83 16.41
C GLY A 157 -22.99 10.07 16.02
N MET A 158 -23.14 8.82 16.47
CA MET A 158 -24.32 7.98 16.22
C MET A 158 -25.24 7.90 17.45
N ARG A 159 -26.56 7.83 17.22
CA ARG A 159 -27.57 7.55 18.25
C ARG A 159 -27.64 6.06 18.56
N SER A 160 -28.20 5.69 19.71
CA SER A 160 -28.42 4.28 20.08
C SER A 160 -29.61 3.64 19.36
N ARG A 161 -30.55 4.45 18.85
CA ARG A 161 -31.78 4.00 18.19
C ARG A 161 -32.08 4.82 16.93
N TYR A 162 -32.60 4.18 15.90
CA TYR A 162 -33.00 4.80 14.62
C TYR A 162 -34.26 4.14 14.04
N ARG A 163 -35.06 4.91 13.31
CA ARG A 163 -36.19 4.40 12.51
C ARG A 163 -35.75 4.09 11.08
N VAL A 164 -36.50 3.23 10.41
CA VAL A 164 -36.37 3.05 8.96
C VAL A 164 -36.69 4.39 8.27
N GLY A 165 -35.83 4.81 7.34
CA GLY A 165 -35.88 6.11 6.68
C GLY A 165 -35.04 7.19 7.35
N ASP A 166 -34.53 6.97 8.56
CA ASP A 166 -33.65 7.94 9.21
C ASP A 166 -32.29 8.04 8.51
N ILE A 167 -31.69 9.22 8.59
CA ILE A 167 -30.32 9.46 8.15
C ILE A 167 -29.35 9.10 9.28
N ILE A 168 -28.48 8.12 9.03
CA ILE A 168 -27.40 7.74 9.96
C ILE A 168 -26.13 8.48 9.54
N ARG A 169 -25.54 9.20 10.50
CA ARG A 169 -24.24 9.87 10.39
C ARG A 169 -23.36 9.42 11.53
N GLY A 170 -22.10 9.15 11.23
CA GLY A 170 -21.13 8.84 12.27
C GLY A 170 -19.72 9.02 11.76
N ASN A 171 -18.80 9.16 12.71
CA ASN A 171 -17.39 9.36 12.47
C ASN A 171 -16.58 8.27 13.14
N CYS A 172 -15.61 7.73 12.44
CA CYS A 172 -14.65 6.80 12.98
C CYS A 172 -13.27 7.45 12.96
N THR A 173 -12.60 7.42 14.10
CA THR A 173 -11.29 8.06 14.28
C THR A 173 -10.27 7.03 14.73
N SER A 174 -9.11 6.97 14.05
CA SER A 174 -7.93 6.22 14.49
C SER A 174 -6.79 7.18 14.76
N HIS A 175 -6.39 7.27 16.02
CA HIS A 175 -5.45 8.28 16.51
C HIS A 175 -4.00 7.86 16.37
N ASN A 176 -3.14 8.84 16.11
CA ASN A 176 -1.69 8.80 16.33
C ASN A 176 -0.98 7.59 15.70
N SER A 177 -0.99 7.51 14.37
CA SER A 177 -0.29 6.50 13.58
C SER A 177 0.59 7.11 12.51
N ARG A 178 1.56 6.35 12.00
CA ARG A 178 2.35 6.72 10.82
C ARG A 178 2.73 5.44 10.07
N PRO A 179 2.29 5.22 8.82
CA PRO A 179 1.36 6.02 8.05
C PRO A 179 -0.04 6.05 8.70
N PRO A 180 -0.95 6.94 8.26
CA PRO A 180 -2.28 7.03 8.84
C PRO A 180 -3.07 5.78 8.50
N ALA A 181 -3.79 5.23 9.48
CA ALA A 181 -4.55 4.00 9.28
C ALA A 181 -5.64 4.16 8.22
N ASN A 182 -5.77 3.16 7.34
CA ASN A 182 -6.85 3.07 6.38
C ASN A 182 -8.13 2.63 7.09
N LEU A 183 -9.11 3.53 7.13
CA LEU A 183 -10.39 3.30 7.77
C LEU A 183 -11.41 2.78 6.76
N THR A 184 -12.13 1.74 7.15
CA THR A 184 -13.18 1.11 6.35
C THR A 184 -14.40 0.82 7.21
N TRP A 185 -15.58 1.08 6.66
CA TRP A 185 -16.85 0.85 7.35
C TRP A 185 -17.53 -0.41 6.82
N PHE A 186 -18.25 -1.09 7.71
CA PHE A 186 -19.06 -2.26 7.43
C PHE A 186 -20.44 -2.09 8.06
N ILE A 187 -21.47 -2.50 7.34
CA ILE A 187 -22.86 -2.59 7.81
C ILE A 187 -23.25 -4.07 7.75
N ASN A 188 -23.60 -4.67 8.88
CA ASN A 188 -23.97 -6.09 8.98
C ASN A 188 -22.98 -7.02 8.27
N GLU A 189 -21.68 -6.87 8.57
CA GLU A 189 -20.55 -7.57 7.94
C GLU A 189 -20.25 -7.26 6.47
N GLN A 190 -21.11 -6.53 5.78
CA GLN A 190 -20.87 -6.12 4.40
C GLN A 190 -20.13 -4.78 4.36
N GLN A 191 -19.05 -4.72 3.56
CA GLN A 191 -18.34 -3.46 3.35
C GLN A 191 -19.26 -2.45 2.68
N VAL A 192 -19.29 -1.23 3.22
CA VAL A 192 -20.19 -0.18 2.69
C VAL A 192 -19.72 0.29 1.32
N ASN A 193 -20.68 0.73 0.50
CA ASN A 193 -20.37 1.37 -0.77
C ASN A 193 -19.52 2.64 -0.52
N PRO A 194 -18.45 2.89 -1.31
CA PRO A 194 -17.67 4.12 -1.23
C PRO A 194 -18.50 5.40 -1.28
N SER A 195 -19.68 5.41 -1.91
CA SER A 195 -20.59 6.56 -1.95
C SER A 195 -21.14 6.99 -0.59
N TYR A 196 -21.23 6.06 0.37
CA TYR A 196 -21.67 6.32 1.74
C TYR A 196 -20.52 6.74 2.65
N MET A 197 -19.28 6.63 2.18
CA MET A 197 -18.08 6.90 2.96
C MET A 197 -17.47 8.25 2.57
N ARG A 198 -17.08 9.01 3.59
CA ARG A 198 -16.34 10.26 3.42
C ARG A 198 -15.00 10.16 4.15
N THR A 199 -13.93 9.95 3.38
CA THR A 199 -12.57 9.95 3.93
C THR A 199 -12.07 11.38 4.05
N HIS A 200 -11.65 11.78 5.25
CA HIS A 200 -11.06 13.09 5.47
C HIS A 200 -9.54 13.02 5.28
N LYS A 201 -8.91 14.17 4.98
CA LYS A 201 -7.45 14.26 4.98
C LYS A 201 -6.94 13.95 6.40
N PRO A 202 -5.95 13.05 6.55
CA PRO A 202 -5.39 12.76 7.86
C PRO A 202 -4.91 14.03 8.54
N PHE A 203 -5.26 14.17 9.82
CA PHE A 203 -4.81 15.29 10.63
C PHE A 203 -3.42 14.97 11.19
N ARG A 204 -2.42 15.79 10.83
CA ARG A 204 -1.05 15.63 11.31
C ARG A 204 -0.81 16.45 12.56
N GLU A 205 -0.36 15.80 13.62
CA GLU A 205 -0.02 16.45 14.88
C GLU A 205 1.33 17.19 14.76
N ARG A 206 1.34 18.48 15.13
CA ARG A 206 2.49 19.37 14.91
C ARG A 206 3.76 18.94 15.66
N LYS A 207 3.63 18.21 16.78
CA LYS A 207 4.76 17.87 17.67
C LYS A 207 5.49 16.59 17.27
N ASN A 208 4.76 15.55 16.87
CA ASN A 208 5.32 14.19 16.77
C ASN A 208 5.25 13.58 15.36
N GLU A 209 4.82 14.36 14.36
CA GLU A 209 4.61 13.90 12.98
C GLU A 209 3.63 12.71 12.81
N PHE A 210 2.89 12.37 13.86
CA PHE A 210 1.86 11.35 13.82
C PHE A 210 0.59 11.88 13.18
N GLU A 211 -0.16 10.97 12.57
CA GLU A 211 -1.33 11.28 11.78
C GLU A 211 -2.53 10.52 12.33
N THR A 212 -3.64 11.25 12.47
CA THR A 212 -4.94 10.73 12.88
C THR A 212 -5.83 10.65 11.66
N SER A 213 -6.32 9.45 11.34
CA SER A 213 -7.27 9.24 10.25
C SER A 213 -8.71 9.35 10.75
N LEU A 214 -9.57 9.92 9.91
CA LEU A 214 -10.98 10.16 10.18
C LEU A 214 -11.82 9.75 8.96
N ALA A 215 -12.78 8.87 9.17
CA ALA A 215 -13.73 8.45 8.14
C ALA A 215 -15.16 8.65 8.62
N GLY A 216 -15.90 9.48 7.90
CA GLY A 216 -17.34 9.67 8.08
C GLY A 216 -18.14 8.61 7.31
N ILE A 217 -19.30 8.26 7.84
CA ILE A 217 -20.32 7.45 7.16
C ILE A 217 -21.64 8.23 7.11
N HIS A 218 -22.33 8.16 5.97
CA HIS A 218 -23.61 8.83 5.75
C HIS A 218 -24.51 8.01 4.82
N PHE A 219 -25.60 7.46 5.36
CA PHE A 219 -26.57 6.67 4.60
C PHE A 219 -27.96 6.75 5.21
N VAL A 220 -28.97 6.33 4.45
CA VAL A 220 -30.36 6.23 4.92
C VAL A 220 -30.62 4.81 5.42
N ALA A 221 -31.21 4.69 6.61
CA ALA A 221 -31.51 3.41 7.23
C ALA A 221 -32.65 2.69 6.49
N GLY A 222 -32.32 1.78 5.56
CA GLY A 222 -33.30 0.86 4.96
C GLY A 222 -33.76 -0.25 5.90
N SER A 223 -34.92 -0.86 5.61
CA SER A 223 -35.44 -2.00 6.37
C SER A 223 -34.49 -3.21 6.39
N HIS A 224 -33.80 -3.47 5.27
CA HIS A 224 -32.81 -4.55 5.14
C HIS A 224 -31.57 -4.37 6.04
N HIS A 225 -31.31 -3.16 6.55
CA HIS A 225 -30.22 -2.91 7.49
C HIS A 225 -30.55 -3.38 8.91
N PHE A 226 -31.83 -3.55 9.28
CA PHE A 226 -32.23 -4.00 10.61
C PHE A 226 -32.50 -5.51 10.63
N VAL A 227 -31.48 -6.29 10.95
CA VAL A 227 -31.59 -7.74 11.11
C VAL A 227 -31.95 -8.04 12.56
N ASN A 228 -33.09 -8.71 12.79
CA ASN A 228 -33.62 -8.97 14.13
C ASN A 228 -33.79 -7.68 14.97
N GLY A 229 -34.19 -6.58 14.32
CA GLY A 229 -34.37 -5.27 14.97
C GLY A 229 -33.06 -4.60 15.38
N LYS A 230 -31.90 -5.06 14.88
CA LYS A 230 -30.59 -4.47 15.15
C LYS A 230 -29.82 -4.21 13.87
N LEU A 231 -29.15 -3.07 13.84
CA LEU A 231 -28.20 -2.68 12.82
C LEU A 231 -26.79 -2.70 13.43
N LYS A 232 -25.88 -3.47 12.85
CA LYS A 232 -24.48 -3.52 13.28
C LYS A 232 -23.63 -2.67 12.37
N ILE A 233 -22.88 -1.74 12.96
CA ILE A 233 -21.92 -0.91 12.25
C ILE A 233 -20.54 -1.18 12.82
N ARG A 234 -19.60 -1.56 11.95
CA ARG A 234 -18.22 -1.83 12.31
C ARG A 234 -17.28 -0.90 11.55
N CYS A 235 -16.36 -0.25 12.27
CA CYS A 235 -15.26 0.49 11.67
C CYS A 235 -13.96 -0.29 11.88
N MET A 236 -13.19 -0.47 10.81
CA MET A 236 -11.94 -1.21 10.80
C MET A 236 -10.80 -0.30 10.36
N ALA A 237 -9.72 -0.31 11.13
CA ALA A 237 -8.48 0.41 10.88
C ALA A 237 -7.38 -0.59 10.49
N LYS A 238 -6.77 -0.38 9.33
CA LYS A 238 -5.68 -1.21 8.78
C LYS A 238 -4.43 -0.39 8.48
N ILE A 239 -3.25 -0.88 8.87
CA ILE A 239 -1.93 -0.37 8.43
C ILE A 239 -1.11 -1.56 7.96
N HIS A 240 -0.87 -1.65 6.65
CA HIS A 240 -0.25 -2.81 6.01
C HIS A 240 -0.84 -4.11 6.57
N ASP A 241 -0.04 -5.18 6.69
CA ASP A 241 -0.46 -6.41 7.35
C ASP A 241 0.04 -6.49 8.81
N ILE A 242 0.56 -5.38 9.34
CA ILE A 242 1.10 -5.30 10.71
C ILE A 242 0.08 -4.79 11.73
N TYR A 243 -1.04 -4.19 11.31
CA TYR A 243 -2.09 -3.70 12.21
C TYR A 243 -3.47 -3.83 11.58
N LEU A 244 -4.36 -4.51 12.29
CA LEU A 244 -5.78 -4.64 11.95
C LEU A 244 -6.59 -4.62 13.25
N GLN A 245 -7.41 -3.60 13.44
CA GLN A 245 -8.27 -3.47 14.61
C GLN A 245 -9.62 -2.91 14.21
N SER A 246 -10.68 -3.29 14.90
CA SER A 246 -12.03 -2.82 14.59
C SER A 246 -12.89 -2.61 15.82
N THR A 247 -13.82 -1.67 15.72
CA THR A 247 -14.83 -1.40 16.73
C THR A 247 -16.21 -1.57 16.11
N GLU A 248 -17.07 -2.34 16.77
CA GLU A 248 -18.46 -2.54 16.38
C GLU A 248 -19.41 -1.82 17.34
N ARG A 249 -20.48 -1.25 16.78
CA ARG A 249 -21.60 -0.65 17.50
C ARG A 249 -22.89 -1.29 17.00
N SER A 250 -23.71 -1.80 17.91
CA SER A 250 -25.09 -2.21 17.61
C SER A 250 -26.05 -1.07 17.87
N ILE A 251 -26.93 -0.82 16.91
CA ILE A 251 -27.98 0.20 16.94
C ILE A 251 -29.32 -0.53 16.93
N ASP A 252 -30.21 -0.19 17.85
CA ASP A 252 -31.54 -0.80 17.90
C ASP A 252 -32.53 -0.07 16.98
N GLU A 253 -33.46 -0.82 16.39
CA GLU A 253 -34.57 -0.27 15.63
C GLU A 253 -35.58 0.39 16.58
N ASP A 254 -35.92 1.65 16.33
CA ASP A 254 -36.99 2.33 17.05
C ASP A 254 -38.35 1.96 16.44
N ARG A 255 -38.94 0.87 16.94
CA ARG A 255 -40.29 0.45 16.56
C ARG A 255 -41.32 1.16 17.44
N PRO A 256 -42.34 1.82 16.87
CA PRO A 256 -43.42 2.38 17.66
C PRO A 256 -44.09 1.27 18.49
N ARG A 257 -44.18 1.48 19.81
CA ARG A 257 -44.92 0.57 20.69
C ARG A 257 -46.40 0.69 20.34
N VAL A 258 -46.98 -0.39 19.81
CA VAL A 258 -48.43 -0.49 19.67
C VAL A 258 -49.00 -0.72 21.07
N ILE A 259 -49.49 0.34 21.71
CA ILE A 259 -50.26 0.21 22.95
C ILE A 259 -51.60 -0.41 22.53
N SER A 260 -51.76 -1.70 22.78
CA SER A 260 -53.03 -2.40 22.56
C SER A 260 -54.02 -1.89 23.60
N ALA A 261 -54.90 -0.95 23.23
CA ALA A 261 -56.02 -0.49 24.05
C ALA A 261 -57.16 -1.54 24.08
N ALA A 262 -56.83 -2.80 24.31
CA ALA A 262 -57.77 -3.91 24.26
C ALA A 262 -57.49 -4.89 25.38
N SER A 263 -57.87 -4.53 26.62
CA SER A 263 -58.15 -5.44 27.74
C SER A 263 -58.72 -4.65 28.93
N SER A 264 -59.92 -4.08 28.81
CA SER A 264 -60.78 -3.69 29.95
C SER A 264 -62.22 -3.40 29.49
N ALA A 265 -62.79 -4.27 28.65
CA ALA A 265 -64.19 -4.18 28.27
C ALA A 265 -64.78 -5.59 28.11
N ASN A 266 -64.78 -6.39 29.17
CA ASN A 266 -65.90 -7.30 29.46
C ASN A 266 -65.76 -8.00 30.83
N SER A 267 -66.58 -7.60 31.79
CA SER A 267 -67.15 -8.54 32.77
C SER A 267 -68.46 -7.98 33.28
N ASN A 268 -69.54 -8.42 32.65
CA ASN A 268 -70.90 -8.39 33.19
C ASN A 268 -70.94 -9.12 34.55
N GLY A 269 -71.45 -8.45 35.58
CA GLY A 269 -71.65 -9.05 36.90
C GLY A 269 -72.31 -8.10 37.91
N ASN A 270 -73.63 -7.97 37.81
CA ASN A 270 -74.62 -7.62 38.83
C ASN A 270 -74.22 -6.81 40.09
N ASN A 271 -74.82 -5.60 40.16
CA ASN A 271 -75.65 -5.08 41.25
C ASN A 271 -75.09 -5.05 42.69
N ALA A 272 -74.67 -3.87 43.16
CA ALA A 272 -74.97 -3.38 44.52
C ALA A 272 -74.66 -1.88 44.65
N ASN A 273 -75.58 -1.17 45.29
CA ASN A 273 -75.55 0.25 45.68
C ASN A 273 -74.21 0.74 46.26
N GLY A 274 -73.82 1.96 45.88
CA GLY A 274 -72.79 2.71 46.60
C GLY A 274 -72.40 4.00 45.88
N ASN A 275 -73.01 5.12 46.29
CA ASN A 275 -72.53 6.47 45.96
C ASN A 275 -71.08 6.65 46.45
N ALA A 276 -70.13 6.89 45.55
CA ALA A 276 -68.89 7.63 45.85
C ALA A 276 -68.14 8.02 44.55
N ILE A 277 -68.22 9.29 44.18
CA ILE A 277 -67.16 9.99 43.43
C ILE A 277 -66.06 10.30 44.45
N PRO A 278 -64.77 10.01 44.17
CA PRO A 278 -63.81 11.10 44.34
C PRO A 278 -62.84 11.29 43.17
N TYR A 279 -62.64 12.57 42.89
CA TYR A 279 -61.69 13.18 41.97
C TYR A 279 -60.22 12.79 42.19
N ASP A 280 -59.47 12.93 41.10
CA ASP A 280 -58.03 13.12 40.92
C ASP A 280 -57.16 13.26 42.18
N HIS A 281 -56.18 12.36 42.28
CA HIS A 281 -55.04 12.49 43.18
C HIS A 281 -53.86 13.14 42.42
N PHE A 282 -53.76 14.47 42.51
CA PHE A 282 -52.51 15.21 42.31
C PHE A 282 -51.71 15.15 43.63
N PRO A 283 -50.45 14.69 43.63
CA PRO A 283 -49.60 14.83 44.82
C PRO A 283 -49.14 16.29 45.00
N PRO A 284 -49.11 16.80 46.25
CA PRO A 284 -48.75 18.18 46.55
C PRO A 284 -47.23 18.41 46.52
N TYR A 285 -46.85 19.59 46.06
CA TYR A 285 -45.53 20.19 46.27
C TYR A 285 -45.28 20.39 47.77
N ALA A 286 -44.12 19.96 48.24
CA ALA A 286 -43.50 20.50 49.45
C ALA A 286 -42.42 21.50 49.02
N GLU A 287 -42.57 22.72 49.52
CA GLU A 287 -41.67 23.84 49.34
C GLU A 287 -40.33 23.57 50.03
N ASN A 288 -39.24 23.96 49.36
CA ASN A 288 -38.10 24.56 50.02
C ASN A 288 -37.80 25.85 49.28
N GLU A 289 -38.22 26.95 49.90
CA GLU A 289 -37.78 28.31 49.59
C GLU A 289 -36.26 28.41 49.74
N LEU A 290 -35.57 28.74 48.65
CA LEU A 290 -34.50 29.74 48.66
C LEU A 290 -34.17 30.09 47.20
N ASP A 291 -34.43 31.35 46.87
CA ASP A 291 -33.99 32.10 45.68
C ASP A 291 -34.86 32.03 44.40
N ARG A 292 -36.12 32.44 44.54
CA ARG A 292 -37.00 32.90 43.45
C ARG A 292 -36.98 34.44 43.36
N LYS A 293 -35.88 35.00 42.83
CA LYS A 293 -35.73 36.33 42.23
C LYS A 293 -35.04 36.06 40.88
N ASP A 294 -35.59 36.24 39.69
CA ASP A 294 -36.42 37.33 39.19
C ASP A 294 -37.32 36.81 38.06
N TYR A 295 -38.57 37.25 38.05
CA TYR A 295 -39.48 37.07 36.92
C TYR A 295 -39.39 38.25 35.97
N MET A 296 -39.38 37.92 34.69
CA MET A 296 -40.17 38.55 33.62
C MET A 296 -39.78 39.95 33.10
N THR A 297 -39.35 39.89 31.83
CA THR A 297 -39.77 40.71 30.68
C THR A 297 -39.42 42.19 30.63
N HIS A 298 -38.67 42.57 29.59
CA HIS A 298 -38.98 43.75 28.78
C HIS A 298 -38.88 43.41 27.28
N LEU A 299 -40.02 43.55 26.60
CA LEU A 299 -40.12 43.79 25.16
C LEU A 299 -39.45 45.14 24.85
N GLN A 300 -38.62 45.18 23.80
CA GLN A 300 -38.54 46.31 22.88
C GLN A 300 -37.86 45.83 21.59
N GLY A 301 -38.57 45.90 20.47
CA GLY A 301 -37.98 45.77 19.15
C GLY A 301 -37.32 47.08 18.72
N ASP A 302 -36.40 46.98 17.77
CA ASP A 302 -36.16 48.02 16.78
C ASP A 302 -35.50 47.43 15.53
N MET A 303 -36.12 47.71 14.39
CA MET A 303 -35.54 47.56 13.07
C MET A 303 -34.59 48.73 12.79
N ALA A 304 -33.46 48.48 12.14
CA ALA A 304 -32.89 49.44 11.20
C ALA A 304 -31.99 48.74 10.18
N ALA A 305 -32.40 48.85 8.92
CA ALA A 305 -31.57 48.63 7.75
C ALA A 305 -30.87 49.95 7.35
N SER A 306 -29.62 49.86 6.93
CA SER A 306 -28.92 50.76 5.97
C SER A 306 -27.54 50.12 5.73
N GLY A 307 -27.03 49.92 4.52
CA GLY A 307 -27.12 50.72 3.30
C GLY A 307 -25.83 51.55 3.20
N GLY A 308 -24.86 51.14 2.38
CA GLY A 308 -23.66 51.94 2.16
C GLY A 308 -22.48 51.22 1.50
N SER A 309 -22.55 51.05 0.18
CA SER A 309 -21.36 50.93 -0.67
C SER A 309 -20.53 52.21 -0.64
N ARG A 310 -19.19 52.12 -0.63
CA ARG A 310 -18.33 52.99 -1.44
C ARG A 310 -16.90 52.44 -1.56
N SER A 311 -16.47 52.47 -2.81
CA SER A 311 -15.13 52.33 -3.36
C SER A 311 -14.05 53.13 -2.63
N ALA A 312 -12.90 52.50 -2.41
CA ALA A 312 -11.59 53.15 -2.53
C ALA A 312 -10.49 52.10 -2.73
N SER A 313 -9.80 52.19 -3.85
CA SER A 313 -8.39 51.78 -4.04
C SER A 313 -7.65 53.05 -4.50
N PRO A 314 -6.31 53.08 -4.60
CA PRO A 314 -5.28 52.14 -4.12
C PRO A 314 -4.20 52.89 -3.29
N LEU A 315 -3.11 52.22 -2.88
CA LEU A 315 -1.73 52.61 -3.20
C LEU A 315 -0.70 51.66 -2.54
N LEU A 316 0.24 51.21 -3.40
CA LEU A 316 1.67 50.95 -3.17
C LEU A 316 2.11 49.80 -2.25
N ALA A 317 2.55 48.71 -2.88
CA ALA A 317 3.73 47.94 -2.46
C ALA A 317 4.43 47.34 -3.70
N GLY A 318 5.75 47.39 -3.69
CA GLY A 318 6.67 47.22 -4.83
C GLY A 318 7.08 45.76 -5.15
N PRO A 319 8.23 45.57 -5.82
CA PRO A 319 8.29 44.78 -7.03
C PRO A 319 8.69 43.32 -6.81
N THR A 320 8.11 42.45 -7.63
CA THR A 320 8.55 41.07 -7.85
C THR A 320 9.75 41.06 -8.78
N HIS A 321 10.92 40.66 -8.29
CA HIS A 321 12.05 40.26 -9.15
C HIS A 321 11.73 38.91 -9.80
N ARG A 322 11.46 38.96 -11.11
CA ARG A 322 11.32 37.83 -12.00
C ARG A 322 12.66 37.66 -12.73
N LEU A 323 13.47 36.69 -12.32
CA LEU A 323 14.63 36.27 -13.11
C LEU A 323 14.19 35.14 -14.05
N GLN A 324 13.91 35.51 -15.31
CA GLN A 324 13.95 34.58 -16.42
C GLN A 324 15.43 34.41 -16.82
N LEU A 325 15.95 33.19 -16.72
CA LEU A 325 17.19 32.83 -17.39
C LEU A 325 16.87 32.27 -18.77
N THR A 326 17.62 32.79 -19.73
CA THR A 326 17.62 32.51 -21.16
C THR A 326 18.19 31.13 -21.49
N SER A 327 17.51 30.46 -22.42
CA SER A 327 18.04 29.64 -23.53
C SER A 327 19.49 29.14 -23.44
N ILE A 328 19.65 27.81 -23.37
CA ILE A 328 20.79 27.09 -23.94
C ILE A 328 20.23 25.92 -24.74
N ASN A 329 20.07 26.14 -26.04
CA ASN A 329 20.09 25.09 -27.05
C ASN A 329 21.54 24.62 -27.18
N HIS A 330 21.83 23.35 -26.91
CA HIS A 330 22.78 22.55 -27.69
C HIS A 330 22.76 21.09 -27.21
N LEU A 331 22.85 20.17 -28.18
CA LEU A 331 22.97 18.71 -28.06
C LEU A 331 21.64 17.91 -27.99
N SER A 332 20.83 18.07 -29.03
CA SER A 332 20.01 16.96 -29.53
C SER A 332 20.11 16.93 -31.06
N ARG A 333 21.07 16.13 -31.55
CA ARG A 333 21.17 15.64 -32.94
C ARG A 333 22.35 14.68 -33.02
N THR A 334 22.12 13.43 -32.64
CA THR A 334 22.85 12.22 -33.09
C THR A 334 22.32 11.01 -32.31
N LEU A 335 21.14 10.49 -32.67
CA LEU A 335 20.71 9.11 -32.40
C LEU A 335 19.32 8.89 -33.01
N LEU A 336 19.28 8.84 -34.35
CA LEU A 336 18.17 8.28 -35.11
C LEU A 336 18.77 7.45 -36.23
N LEU A 337 19.31 6.28 -35.87
CA LEU A 337 19.55 5.16 -36.77
C LEU A 337 19.55 3.90 -35.91
N LEU A 338 18.42 3.19 -35.93
CA LEU A 338 18.21 1.75 -35.65
C LEU A 338 16.77 1.58 -35.13
N PRO A 339 15.83 1.22 -36.01
CA PRO A 339 15.35 -0.16 -35.93
C PRO A 339 15.09 -0.75 -37.32
N SER A 340 15.97 -1.63 -37.78
CA SER A 340 15.75 -2.38 -39.02
C SER A 340 16.36 -3.80 -39.02
N ILE A 341 16.62 -4.38 -37.84
CA ILE A 341 17.25 -5.73 -37.76
C ILE A 341 16.32 -6.80 -37.14
N LEU A 342 15.18 -6.44 -36.52
CA LEU A 342 14.29 -7.47 -35.94
C LEU A 342 13.49 -8.34 -36.94
N PRO A 343 13.04 -7.89 -38.13
CA PRO A 343 12.27 -8.78 -39.01
C PRO A 343 13.14 -9.74 -39.85
N ALA A 344 14.45 -9.49 -39.99
CA ALA A 344 15.36 -10.36 -40.75
C ALA A 344 15.82 -11.59 -39.95
N ALA A 345 15.95 -11.46 -38.61
CA ALA A 345 16.38 -12.56 -37.75
C ALA A 345 15.35 -13.69 -37.66
N HIS A 346 14.05 -13.36 -37.71
CA HIS A 346 12.97 -14.34 -37.59
C HIS A 346 12.80 -15.21 -38.84
N GLN A 347 13.09 -14.68 -40.03
CA GLN A 347 13.05 -15.47 -41.27
C GLN A 347 14.23 -16.44 -41.38
N VAL A 348 15.42 -16.04 -40.92
CA VAL A 348 16.61 -16.92 -40.89
C VAL A 348 16.43 -18.04 -39.86
N LEU A 349 15.88 -17.76 -38.68
CA LEU A 349 15.59 -18.77 -37.67
C LEU A 349 14.53 -19.79 -38.14
N SER A 350 13.45 -19.36 -38.78
CA SER A 350 12.41 -20.30 -39.26
C SER A 350 12.91 -21.21 -40.40
N THR A 351 13.77 -20.70 -41.28
CA THR A 351 14.34 -21.48 -42.39
C THR A 351 15.38 -22.49 -41.91
N VAL A 352 16.14 -22.16 -40.86
CA VAL A 352 17.07 -23.10 -40.22
C VAL A 352 16.32 -24.21 -39.47
N VAL A 353 15.26 -23.86 -38.72
CA VAL A 353 14.41 -24.86 -38.02
C VAL A 353 13.70 -25.80 -39.01
N SER A 354 13.18 -25.26 -40.12
CA SER A 354 12.51 -26.05 -41.17
C SER A 354 13.48 -27.00 -41.89
N ARG A 355 14.73 -26.58 -42.11
CA ARG A 355 15.76 -27.44 -42.75
C ARG A 355 16.30 -28.51 -41.80
N LEU A 356 16.38 -28.23 -40.50
CA LEU A 356 16.73 -29.22 -39.48
C LEU A 356 15.62 -30.28 -39.27
N ALA A 357 14.34 -29.86 -39.35
CA ALA A 357 13.21 -30.78 -39.33
C ALA A 357 13.17 -31.68 -40.58
N ALA A 358 13.47 -31.16 -41.77
CA ALA A 358 13.59 -31.94 -43.00
C ALA A 358 14.76 -32.95 -42.96
N PHE A 359 15.89 -32.59 -42.35
CA PHE A 359 17.02 -33.50 -42.16
C PHE A 359 16.71 -34.65 -41.19
N ARG A 360 15.91 -34.40 -40.14
CA ARG A 360 15.42 -35.45 -39.24
C ARG A 360 14.47 -36.43 -39.93
N ALA A 361 13.63 -35.95 -40.86
CA ALA A 361 12.69 -36.80 -41.59
C ALA A 361 13.37 -37.68 -42.66
N LEU A 362 14.47 -37.22 -43.27
CA LEU A 362 15.27 -38.06 -44.19
C LEU A 362 16.12 -39.11 -43.47
N ALA A 363 16.49 -38.89 -42.20
CA ALA A 363 17.27 -39.84 -41.41
C ALA A 363 16.43 -41.04 -40.89
N THR A 364 15.10 -40.96 -40.92
CA THR A 364 14.20 -42.02 -40.44
C THR A 364 13.65 -42.93 -41.54
N VAL A 365 13.89 -42.63 -42.83
CA VAL A 365 13.37 -43.42 -43.98
C VAL A 365 14.48 -44.25 -44.65
N GLY A 366 15.72 -44.15 -44.18
CA GLY A 366 16.88 -44.89 -44.71
C GLY A 366 17.44 -45.95 -43.76
N ALA A 367 16.58 -46.60 -42.97
CA ALA A 367 16.90 -47.80 -42.19
C ALA A 367 16.29 -49.04 -42.84
#